data_AF-A0A5J4U2A5-F1
#
_entry.id   AF-A0A5J4U2A5-F1
#
_cell.length_a   1.000
_cell.length_b   1.000
_cell.length_c   1.000
_cell.angle_alpha   90.00
_cell.angle_beta   90.00
_cell.angle_gamma   90.00
#
_symmetry.space_group_name_H-M   'P 1'
#
loop_
_entity.id
_entity.type
_entity.pdbx_description
1 polymer ?
#
loop_
_entity_poly.entity_id
_entity_poly.type
_entity_poly.pdbx_seq_one_letter_code
_entity_poly.pdbx_strand_id
1 'polypeptide(L)'
;MNKFAEQEIKQNKIDQEILELQQKRIAAEKAENAELVRIQNEFEENKRKQQEEQDKLKNHEQNEERLKHEVQEVREQMKLIEDKLLKYEEEKLRISQIEKEKLQIEEDEQKKKQIRDQQKIHKKSIAQVFPKDSILYDSSFFNGQQFPRWKDDKHSINASPLQIIPFSSPVEYPFNAIRLKYLSKLFRPKKIFSDEKDEIVMYQKSDGCESQLLQKDRWKYIKQGYVNDCSLISAIIIMTFMEDKINQPLVSDKIYPQGPDNIGIYNVNGQYHLKLFFNGDYRMVEIDDLLPCIPSIIQQTEQSLQIQIASGRSILRGELWVSILEKGLLRLFRGYDSVGVRPSSAVFAFCQWIPDPSFKLSNIYQHDYEYQKLMKRIQSGDVLVVVAIQQDQLSKSQEKELGLNNTHSYALLDAIQVQETKLLKIKNPHRQNVWRGKYSAWDKQS
;
A
#
# COMPACT_ATOMS: atom_id res chain seq x y z
N MET A 1 148.64 -66.24 20.22
CA MET A 1 147.31 -66.75 19.80
C MET A 1 146.45 -66.79 21.05
N ASN A 2 145.24 -66.26 21.14
CA ASN A 2 144.27 -66.07 20.07
C ASN A 2 143.28 -64.96 20.45
N LYS A 3 143.22 -63.89 19.63
CA LYS A 3 142.35 -62.71 19.73
C LYS A 3 140.86 -62.99 19.42
N PHE A 4 140.46 -64.26 19.33
CA PHE A 4 139.12 -64.68 18.91
C PHE A 4 138.13 -64.85 20.08
N ALA A 5 138.60 -65.12 21.32
CA ALA A 5 137.70 -65.36 22.45
C ALA A 5 137.07 -64.08 23.06
N GLU A 6 137.69 -62.91 22.89
CA GLU A 6 137.17 -61.64 23.43
C GLU A 6 136.15 -60.95 22.52
N GLN A 7 136.13 -61.27 21.21
CA GLN A 7 135.14 -60.71 20.27
C GLN A 7 133.78 -61.41 20.37
N GLU A 8 133.75 -62.71 20.67
CA GLU A 8 132.52 -63.51 20.72
C GLU A 8 131.68 -63.21 21.98
N ILE A 9 132.33 -62.88 23.11
CA ILE A 9 131.65 -62.50 24.36
C ILE A 9 131.04 -61.09 24.25
N LYS A 10 131.66 -60.17 23.51
CA LYS A 10 131.14 -58.81 23.31
C LYS A 10 129.94 -58.77 22.35
N GLN A 11 129.95 -59.59 21.31
CA GLN A 11 128.86 -59.65 20.33
C GLN A 11 127.58 -60.24 20.94
N ASN A 12 127.68 -61.33 21.72
CA ASN A 12 126.53 -61.92 22.41
C ASN A 12 125.86 -60.98 23.42
N LYS A 13 126.62 -60.08 24.04
CA LYS A 13 126.08 -59.11 25.00
C LYS A 13 125.30 -57.98 24.31
N ILE A 14 125.77 -57.55 23.12
CA ILE A 14 125.08 -56.55 22.29
C ILE A 14 123.81 -57.15 21.69
N ASP A 15 123.86 -58.40 21.22
CA ASP A 15 122.69 -59.06 20.64
C ASP A 15 121.58 -59.34 21.68
N GLN A 16 121.95 -59.60 22.94
CA GLN A 16 121.00 -59.66 24.06
C GLN A 16 120.36 -58.30 24.39
N GLU A 17 121.12 -57.21 24.41
CA GLU A 17 120.58 -55.87 24.64
C GLU A 17 119.65 -55.41 23.51
N ILE A 18 119.97 -55.75 22.25
CA ILE A 18 119.11 -55.46 21.09
C ILE A 18 117.80 -56.26 21.17
N LEU A 19 117.86 -57.52 21.59
CA LEU A 19 116.67 -58.36 21.76
C LEU A 19 115.77 -57.85 22.88
N GLU A 20 116.32 -57.41 24.01
CA GLU A 20 115.54 -56.79 25.10
C GLU A 20 114.92 -55.45 24.67
N LEU A 21 115.63 -54.63 23.91
CA LEU A 21 115.11 -53.38 23.36
C LEU A 21 113.98 -53.63 22.35
N GLN A 22 114.10 -54.64 21.49
CA GLN A 22 113.04 -55.05 20.58
C GLN A 22 111.81 -55.59 21.32
N GLN A 23 112.01 -56.40 22.37
CA GLN A 23 110.92 -56.91 23.20
C GLN A 23 110.20 -55.79 23.95
N LYS A 24 110.92 -54.81 24.51
CA LYS A 24 110.33 -53.61 25.14
C LYS A 24 109.56 -52.76 24.13
N ARG A 25 110.05 -52.60 22.90
CA ARG A 25 109.36 -51.85 21.84
C ARG A 25 108.06 -52.52 21.40
N ILE A 26 108.08 -53.84 21.22
CA ILE A 26 106.88 -54.63 20.88
C ILE A 26 105.85 -54.60 22.02
N ALA A 27 106.30 -54.64 23.28
CA ALA A 27 105.41 -54.52 24.44
C ALA A 27 104.79 -53.12 24.55
N ALA A 28 105.55 -52.06 24.26
CA ALA A 28 105.07 -50.69 24.22
C ALA A 28 104.04 -50.46 23.10
N GLU A 29 104.31 -50.94 21.88
CA GLU A 29 103.35 -50.86 20.75
C GLU A 29 102.06 -51.66 21.03
N LYS A 30 102.17 -52.81 21.70
CA LYS A 30 100.98 -53.56 22.13
C LYS A 30 100.16 -52.82 23.18
N ALA A 31 100.81 -52.15 24.13
CA ALA A 31 100.12 -51.35 25.14
C ALA A 31 99.44 -50.12 24.53
N GLU A 32 100.11 -49.44 23.58
CA GLU A 32 99.56 -48.29 22.88
C GLU A 32 98.36 -48.68 21.99
N ASN A 33 98.46 -49.78 21.24
CA ASN A 33 97.33 -50.30 20.47
C ASN A 33 96.15 -50.75 21.36
N ALA A 34 96.43 -51.36 22.52
CA ALA A 34 95.37 -51.73 23.46
C ALA A 34 94.64 -50.50 24.02
N GLU A 35 95.37 -49.41 24.29
CA GLU A 35 94.78 -48.16 24.77
C GLU A 35 93.99 -47.44 23.67
N LEU A 36 94.47 -47.44 22.41
CA LEU A 36 93.72 -46.91 21.27
C LEU A 36 92.40 -47.65 21.05
N VAL A 37 92.40 -48.99 21.13
CA VAL A 37 91.18 -49.80 21.03
C VAL A 37 90.21 -49.49 22.17
N ARG A 38 90.72 -49.28 23.39
CA ARG A 38 89.89 -48.88 24.54
C ARG A 38 89.22 -47.53 24.31
N ILE A 39 89.97 -46.52 23.88
CA ILE A 39 89.45 -45.18 23.57
C ILE A 39 88.40 -45.24 22.46
N GLN A 40 88.64 -46.07 21.44
CA GLN A 40 87.73 -46.23 20.31
C GLN A 40 86.40 -46.89 20.74
N ASN A 41 86.47 -47.92 21.60
CA ASN A 41 85.28 -48.55 22.18
C ASN A 41 84.50 -47.58 23.08
N GLU A 42 85.18 -46.78 23.90
CA GLU A 42 84.55 -45.79 24.78
C GLU A 42 83.87 -44.66 23.99
N PHE A 43 84.49 -44.23 22.87
CA PHE A 43 83.89 -43.28 21.95
C PHE A 43 82.63 -43.83 21.28
N GLU A 44 82.65 -45.09 20.82
CA GLU A 44 81.47 -45.73 20.24
C GLU A 44 80.35 -45.92 21.27
N GLU A 45 80.68 -46.26 22.52
CA GLU A 45 79.70 -46.42 23.58
C GLU A 45 79.04 -45.09 23.96
N ASN A 46 79.82 -44.01 24.06
CA ASN A 46 79.30 -42.66 24.31
C ASN A 46 78.44 -42.16 23.16
N LYS A 47 78.82 -42.45 21.91
CA LYS A 47 78.02 -42.13 20.73
C LYS A 47 76.68 -42.87 20.73
N ARG A 48 76.65 -44.15 21.14
CA ARG A 48 75.40 -44.91 21.31
C ARG A 48 74.51 -44.31 22.39
N LYS A 49 75.07 -43.95 23.55
CA LYS A 49 74.31 -43.32 24.64
C LYS A 49 73.70 -41.98 24.22
N GLN A 50 74.43 -41.13 23.49
CA GLN A 50 73.90 -39.88 22.94
C GLN A 50 72.78 -40.12 21.93
N GLN A 51 72.91 -41.13 21.06
CA GLN A 51 71.87 -41.48 20.11
C GLN A 51 70.59 -41.95 20.80
N GLU A 52 70.71 -42.80 21.83
CA GLU A 52 69.57 -43.27 22.64
C GLU A 52 68.88 -42.14 23.40
N GLU A 53 69.62 -41.16 23.93
CA GLU A 53 69.04 -39.97 24.57
C GLU A 53 68.31 -39.08 23.55
N GLN A 54 68.87 -38.86 22.36
CA GLN A 54 68.19 -38.12 21.29
C GLN A 54 66.90 -38.80 20.84
N ASP A 55 66.90 -40.13 20.68
CA ASP A 55 65.71 -40.89 20.28
C ASP A 55 64.63 -40.86 21.37
N LYS A 56 65.02 -40.89 22.66
CA LYS A 56 64.08 -40.70 23.77
C LYS A 56 63.46 -39.31 23.78
N LEU A 57 64.26 -38.27 23.55
CA LEU A 57 63.78 -36.89 23.50
C LEU A 57 62.77 -36.70 22.35
N LYS A 58 63.10 -37.23 21.17
CA LYS A 58 62.25 -37.16 19.98
C LYS A 58 60.92 -37.91 20.16
N ASN A 59 60.95 -39.08 20.81
CA ASN A 59 59.73 -39.80 21.16
C ASN A 59 58.87 -39.04 22.20
N HIS A 60 59.49 -38.35 23.14
CA HIS A 60 58.79 -37.52 24.11
C HIS A 60 58.09 -36.32 23.43
N GLU A 61 58.80 -35.61 22.54
CA GLU A 61 58.23 -34.51 21.75
C GLU A 61 57.07 -34.99 20.86
N GLN A 62 57.21 -36.12 20.18
CA GLN A 62 56.13 -36.70 19.36
C GLN A 62 54.90 -37.08 20.19
N ASN A 63 55.09 -37.58 21.42
CA ASN A 63 53.99 -37.89 22.32
C ASN A 63 53.31 -36.61 22.85
N GLU A 64 54.06 -35.55 23.15
CA GLU A 64 53.47 -34.26 23.52
C GLU A 64 52.66 -33.64 22.38
N GLU A 65 53.15 -33.71 21.14
CA GLU A 65 52.41 -33.21 19.97
C GLU A 65 51.12 -34.00 19.74
N ARG A 66 51.16 -35.33 19.90
CA ARG A 66 49.95 -36.17 19.84
C ARG A 66 48.93 -35.78 20.90
N LEU A 67 49.35 -35.61 22.15
CA LEU A 67 48.45 -35.18 23.22
C LEU A 67 47.84 -33.80 22.94
N LYS A 68 48.62 -32.85 22.41
CA LYS A 68 48.11 -31.52 22.02
C LYS A 68 47.04 -31.62 20.94
N HIS A 69 47.24 -32.49 19.94
CA HIS A 69 46.25 -32.72 18.89
C HIS A 69 44.96 -33.35 19.42
N GLU A 70 45.06 -34.36 20.29
CA GLU A 70 43.88 -34.98 20.93
C GLU A 70 43.09 -33.97 21.77
N VAL A 71 43.78 -33.13 22.55
CA VAL A 71 43.13 -32.06 23.33
C VAL A 71 42.44 -31.03 22.43
N GLN A 72 43.03 -30.73 21.28
CA GLN A 72 42.44 -29.82 20.29
C GLN A 72 41.17 -30.41 19.68
N GLU A 73 41.19 -31.68 19.25
CA GLU A 73 40.00 -32.37 18.72
C GLU A 73 38.87 -32.44 19.74
N VAL A 74 39.17 -32.75 21.01
CA VAL A 74 38.18 -32.76 22.08
C VAL A 74 37.55 -31.37 22.27
N ARG A 75 38.35 -30.30 22.22
CA ARG A 75 37.83 -28.92 22.31
C ARG A 75 36.92 -28.56 21.14
N GLU A 76 37.27 -28.95 19.92
CA GLU A 76 36.44 -28.71 18.75
C GLU A 76 35.11 -29.47 18.82
N GLN A 77 35.14 -30.71 19.30
CA GLN A 77 33.92 -31.50 19.53
C GLN A 77 33.03 -30.88 20.62
N MET A 78 33.61 -30.43 21.74
CA MET A 78 32.85 -29.74 22.79
C MET A 78 32.19 -28.47 22.27
N LYS A 79 32.90 -27.66 21.47
CA LYS A 79 32.35 -26.45 20.86
C LYS A 79 31.18 -26.75 19.92
N LEU A 80 31.27 -27.82 19.13
CA LEU A 80 30.18 -28.25 18.25
C LEU A 80 28.93 -28.68 19.05
N ILE A 81 29.12 -29.30 20.21
CA ILE A 81 28.03 -29.70 21.10
C ILE A 81 27.38 -28.46 21.73
N GLU A 82 28.15 -27.49 22.20
CA GLU A 82 27.66 -26.22 22.73
C GLU A 82 26.83 -25.44 21.68
N ASP A 83 27.33 -25.33 20.44
CA ASP A 83 26.60 -24.65 19.35
C ASP A 83 25.28 -25.36 19.02
N LYS A 84 25.23 -26.69 19.10
CA LYS A 84 23.99 -27.46 18.90
C LYS A 84 23.00 -27.24 20.05
N LEU A 85 23.47 -27.17 21.29
CA LEU A 85 22.65 -26.88 22.46
C LEU A 85 22.04 -25.48 22.36
N LEU A 86 22.85 -24.48 21.97
CA LEU A 86 22.38 -23.10 21.81
C LEU A 86 21.26 -23.00 20.76
N LYS A 87 21.46 -23.62 19.58
CA LYS A 87 20.42 -23.66 18.52
C LYS A 87 19.14 -24.36 18.98
N TYR A 88 19.27 -25.40 19.79
CA TYR A 88 18.12 -26.12 20.34
C TYR A 88 17.34 -25.24 21.34
N GLU A 89 18.02 -24.47 22.19
CA GLU A 89 17.39 -23.52 23.10
C GLU A 89 16.69 -22.37 22.36
N GLU A 90 17.32 -21.82 21.32
CA GLU A 90 16.73 -20.79 20.46
C GLU A 90 15.45 -21.27 19.79
N GLU A 91 15.45 -22.48 19.21
CA GLU A 91 14.27 -23.04 18.55
C GLU A 91 13.16 -23.35 19.57
N LYS A 92 13.50 -23.80 20.78
CA LYS A 92 12.53 -24.01 21.87
C LYS A 92 11.88 -22.69 22.30
N LEU A 93 12.66 -21.61 22.39
CA LEU A 93 12.13 -20.28 22.70
C LEU A 93 11.19 -19.78 21.59
N ARG A 94 11.56 -19.99 20.32
CA ARG A 94 10.75 -19.64 19.15
C ARG A 94 9.41 -20.38 19.14
N ILE A 95 9.41 -21.70 19.38
CA ILE A 95 8.18 -22.49 19.47
C ILE A 95 7.28 -21.97 20.59
N SER A 96 7.84 -21.65 21.76
CA SER A 96 7.08 -21.09 22.88
C SER A 96 6.45 -19.73 22.56
N GLN A 97 7.14 -18.87 21.79
CA GLN A 97 6.58 -17.60 21.32
C GLN A 97 5.41 -17.82 20.36
N ILE A 98 5.54 -18.75 19.41
CA ILE A 98 4.47 -19.10 18.47
C ILE A 98 3.24 -19.65 19.21
N GLU A 99 3.42 -20.48 20.24
CA GLU A 99 2.31 -20.98 21.05
C GLU A 99 1.59 -19.86 21.81
N LYS A 100 2.35 -18.92 22.39
CA LYS A 100 1.76 -17.73 23.05
C LYS A 100 0.96 -16.87 22.08
N GLU A 101 1.48 -16.62 20.87
CA GLU A 101 0.77 -15.87 19.84
C GLU A 101 -0.52 -16.58 19.39
N LYS A 102 -0.49 -17.90 19.20
CA LYS A 102 -1.69 -18.68 18.89
C LYS A 102 -2.76 -18.55 19.98
N LEU A 103 -2.37 -18.65 21.24
CA LEU A 103 -3.30 -18.50 22.37
C LEU A 103 -3.94 -17.11 22.39
N GLN A 104 -3.14 -16.07 22.16
CA GLN A 104 -3.61 -14.69 22.09
C GLN A 104 -4.62 -14.48 20.95
N ILE A 105 -4.36 -15.05 19.77
CA ILE A 105 -5.27 -14.99 18.62
C ILE A 105 -6.60 -15.69 18.93
N GLU A 106 -6.57 -16.85 19.59
CA GLU A 106 -7.77 -17.56 19.99
C GLU A 106 -8.61 -16.78 21.01
N GLU A 107 -7.96 -16.18 22.02
CA GLU A 107 -8.65 -15.31 23.00
C GLU A 107 -9.30 -14.10 22.33
N ASP A 108 -8.60 -13.45 21.39
CA ASP A 108 -9.10 -12.29 20.66
C ASP A 108 -10.29 -12.65 19.76
N GLU A 109 -10.26 -13.81 19.09
CA GLU A 109 -11.40 -14.30 18.31
C GLU A 109 -12.59 -14.69 19.20
N GLN A 110 -12.36 -15.27 20.38
CA GLN A 110 -13.43 -15.53 21.35
C GLN A 110 -14.09 -14.24 21.84
N LYS A 111 -13.30 -13.21 22.18
CA LYS A 111 -13.83 -11.88 22.54
C LYS A 111 -14.65 -11.26 21.42
N LYS A 112 -14.13 -11.28 20.18
CA LYS A 112 -14.88 -10.77 19.01
C LYS A 112 -16.18 -11.54 18.80
N LYS A 113 -16.18 -12.87 18.99
CA LYS A 113 -17.38 -13.71 18.88
C LYS A 113 -18.42 -13.33 19.94
N GLN A 114 -18.01 -13.19 21.20
CA GLN A 114 -18.90 -12.73 22.28
C GLN A 114 -19.54 -11.37 21.98
N ILE A 115 -18.75 -10.40 21.49
CA ILE A 115 -19.27 -9.09 21.09
C ILE A 115 -20.30 -9.23 19.95
N ARG A 116 -20.01 -10.04 18.92
CA ARG A 116 -20.95 -10.30 17.81
C ARG A 116 -22.25 -10.94 18.30
N ASP A 117 -22.18 -11.88 19.24
CA ASP A 117 -23.35 -12.58 19.76
C ASP A 117 -24.19 -11.67 20.68
N GLN A 118 -23.56 -10.82 21.51
CA GLN A 118 -24.25 -9.78 22.27
C GLN A 118 -24.97 -8.78 21.34
N GLN A 119 -24.32 -8.35 20.25
CA GLN A 119 -24.95 -7.47 19.26
C GLN A 119 -26.15 -8.12 18.56
N LYS A 120 -26.11 -9.43 18.29
CA LYS A 120 -27.25 -10.18 17.73
C LYS A 120 -28.43 -10.24 18.69
N ILE A 121 -28.18 -10.39 19.99
CA ILE A 121 -29.23 -10.37 21.02
C ILE A 121 -29.86 -8.97 21.08
N HIS A 122 -29.05 -7.92 21.09
CA HIS A 122 -29.54 -6.53 21.11
C HIS A 122 -30.32 -6.15 19.84
N LYS A 123 -29.94 -6.69 18.67
CA LYS A 123 -30.69 -6.52 17.42
C LYS A 123 -32.14 -7.02 17.51
N LYS A 124 -32.43 -8.06 18.31
CA LYS A 124 -33.79 -8.60 18.47
C LYS A 124 -34.71 -7.71 19.31
N SER A 125 -34.17 -6.78 20.11
CA SER A 125 -34.98 -5.87 20.94
C SER A 125 -35.15 -4.48 20.36
N ILE A 126 -34.67 -4.21 19.13
CA ILE A 126 -34.91 -2.93 18.46
C ILE A 126 -36.36 -2.92 18.02
N ALA A 127 -37.22 -2.27 18.81
CA ALA A 127 -38.54 -1.88 18.36
C ALA A 127 -38.35 -0.94 17.16
N GLN A 128 -38.67 -1.42 15.96
CA GLN A 128 -38.70 -0.60 14.77
C GLN A 128 -39.89 0.36 14.90
N VAL A 129 -39.65 1.52 15.50
CA VAL A 129 -40.64 2.58 15.54
C VAL A 129 -40.64 3.20 14.16
N PHE A 130 -41.62 2.83 13.34
CA PHE A 130 -41.87 3.56 12.10
C PHE A 130 -42.16 5.02 12.48
N PRO A 131 -41.40 5.99 11.94
CA PRO A 131 -41.64 7.38 12.28
C PRO A 131 -43.10 7.71 11.92
N LYS A 132 -43.84 8.25 12.89
CA LYS A 132 -45.21 8.72 12.66
C LYS A 132 -45.19 9.70 11.49
N ASP A 133 -46.22 9.69 10.64
CA ASP A 133 -46.27 10.55 9.45
C ASP A 133 -46.05 12.03 9.77
N SER A 134 -46.47 12.49 10.96
CA SER A 134 -46.21 13.85 11.44
C SER A 134 -44.72 14.16 11.57
N ILE A 135 -43.90 13.22 12.07
CA ILE A 135 -42.45 13.39 12.22
C ILE A 135 -41.80 13.53 10.84
N LEU A 136 -42.22 12.72 9.86
CA LEU A 136 -41.70 12.77 8.49
C LEU A 136 -42.13 14.06 7.76
N TYR A 137 -43.31 14.57 8.08
CA TYR A 137 -43.80 15.86 7.60
C TYR A 137 -43.00 17.01 8.20
N ASP A 138 -42.81 17.04 9.52
CA ASP A 138 -42.04 18.11 10.19
C ASP A 138 -40.58 18.11 9.74
N SER A 139 -40.01 16.93 9.48
CA SER A 139 -38.64 16.79 8.97
C SER A 139 -38.47 17.13 7.48
N SER A 140 -39.54 17.55 6.81
CA SER A 140 -39.50 18.13 5.45
C SER A 140 -38.90 19.53 5.41
N PHE A 141 -38.95 20.26 6.53
CA PHE A 141 -38.28 21.54 6.65
C PHE A 141 -36.81 21.33 6.98
N PHE A 142 -35.95 21.72 6.05
CA PHE A 142 -34.50 21.55 6.17
C PHE A 142 -33.80 22.78 5.60
N ASN A 143 -32.88 23.36 6.40
CA ASN A 143 -32.12 24.56 6.01
C ASN A 143 -32.97 25.73 5.49
N GLY A 144 -34.13 25.97 6.10
CA GLY A 144 -35.06 27.05 5.72
C GLY A 144 -35.85 26.81 4.44
N GLN A 145 -35.79 25.59 3.88
CA GLN A 145 -36.53 25.17 2.70
C GLN A 145 -37.44 23.99 3.04
N GLN A 146 -38.48 23.79 2.24
CA GLN A 146 -39.37 22.64 2.37
C GLN A 146 -39.10 21.62 1.25
N PHE A 147 -38.87 20.37 1.64
CA PHE A 147 -38.62 19.24 0.75
C PHE A 147 -39.67 18.15 0.99
N PRO A 148 -40.77 18.15 0.20
CA PRO A 148 -41.87 17.23 0.44
C PRO A 148 -41.42 15.79 0.22
N ARG A 149 -42.10 14.88 0.94
CA ARG A 149 -41.92 13.44 0.76
C ARG A 149 -42.18 13.07 -0.70
N TRP A 150 -41.35 12.19 -1.25
CA TRP A 150 -41.51 11.70 -2.60
C TRP A 150 -42.82 10.94 -2.74
N LYS A 151 -43.47 11.11 -3.89
CA LYS A 151 -44.74 10.50 -4.27
C LYS A 151 -44.71 10.32 -5.77
N ASP A 152 -44.66 9.09 -6.25
CA ASP A 152 -44.38 8.79 -7.66
C ASP A 152 -45.45 9.39 -8.59
N ASP A 153 -46.72 9.41 -8.18
CA ASP A 153 -47.84 10.00 -8.93
C ASP A 153 -47.74 11.52 -9.13
N LYS A 154 -47.01 12.22 -8.26
CA LYS A 154 -46.89 13.69 -8.27
C LYS A 154 -45.53 14.19 -8.72
N HIS A 155 -44.48 13.50 -8.34
CA HIS A 155 -43.11 14.00 -8.46
C HIS A 155 -42.35 13.35 -9.63
N SER A 156 -42.81 12.22 -10.15
CA SER A 156 -42.27 11.62 -11.39
C SER A 156 -42.82 12.38 -12.61
N ILE A 157 -42.34 13.61 -12.78
CA ILE A 157 -42.77 14.49 -13.89
C ILE A 157 -42.44 13.88 -15.25
N ASN A 158 -43.21 14.27 -16.27
CA ASN A 158 -42.94 13.92 -17.66
C ASN A 158 -42.11 15.01 -18.35
N ALA A 159 -41.31 14.61 -19.35
CA ALA A 159 -40.61 15.57 -20.18
C ALA A 159 -41.60 16.45 -20.95
N SER A 160 -41.37 17.76 -20.95
CA SER A 160 -42.20 18.70 -21.69
C SER A 160 -41.88 18.60 -23.18
N PRO A 161 -42.87 18.46 -24.08
CA PRO A 161 -42.63 18.28 -25.51
C PRO A 161 -42.19 19.58 -26.20
N LEU A 162 -42.46 20.75 -25.61
CA LEU A 162 -42.15 22.06 -26.16
C LEU A 162 -41.62 23.00 -25.07
N GLN A 163 -40.69 23.89 -25.44
CA GLN A 163 -40.27 25.01 -24.60
C GLN A 163 -41.18 26.21 -24.87
N ILE A 164 -42.35 26.28 -24.21
CA ILE A 164 -43.18 27.49 -24.31
C ILE A 164 -42.65 28.55 -23.33
N ILE A 165 -42.38 28.16 -22.09
CA ILE A 165 -41.80 29.01 -21.04
C ILE A 165 -40.82 28.16 -20.23
N PRO A 166 -39.51 28.48 -20.18
CA PRO A 166 -38.54 27.72 -19.39
C PRO A 166 -38.83 27.81 -17.88
N PHE A 167 -38.87 26.67 -17.22
CA PHE A 167 -39.07 26.58 -15.77
C PHE A 167 -37.91 27.26 -15.05
N SER A 168 -38.21 28.21 -14.17
CA SER A 168 -37.22 28.82 -13.27
C SER A 168 -37.61 28.48 -11.85
N SER A 169 -36.65 27.97 -11.08
CA SER A 169 -36.87 27.65 -9.67
C SER A 169 -37.27 28.92 -8.93
N PRO A 170 -38.34 28.90 -8.12
CA PRO A 170 -38.71 30.05 -7.28
C PRO A 170 -37.72 30.26 -6.13
N VAL A 171 -36.89 29.25 -5.85
CA VAL A 171 -35.84 29.32 -4.83
C VAL A 171 -34.55 29.83 -5.45
N GLU A 172 -34.00 30.90 -4.87
CA GLU A 172 -32.70 31.43 -5.25
C GLU A 172 -31.61 30.37 -5.02
N TYR A 173 -30.66 30.31 -5.95
CA TYR A 173 -29.54 29.38 -5.90
C TYR A 173 -28.23 30.16 -5.78
N PRO A 174 -27.71 30.40 -4.56
CA PRO A 174 -26.53 31.25 -4.36
C PRO A 174 -25.29 30.69 -5.06
N PHE A 175 -24.55 31.58 -5.72
CA PHE A 175 -23.30 31.27 -6.43
C PHE A 175 -22.30 32.44 -6.38
N ASN A 176 -22.39 33.26 -5.33
CA ASN A 176 -21.62 34.49 -5.16
C ASN A 176 -20.11 34.23 -5.18
N ALA A 177 -19.64 33.14 -4.57
CA ALA A 177 -18.23 32.82 -4.48
C ALA A 177 -17.61 32.68 -5.89
N ILE A 178 -18.26 31.92 -6.77
CA ILE A 178 -17.80 31.75 -8.16
C ILE A 178 -18.13 32.96 -9.03
N ARG A 179 -19.26 33.64 -8.78
CA ARG A 179 -19.64 34.87 -9.49
C ARG A 179 -18.61 35.97 -9.33
N LEU A 180 -18.21 36.28 -8.10
CA LEU A 180 -17.28 37.35 -7.81
C LEU A 180 -15.86 36.99 -8.25
N LYS A 181 -15.44 35.74 -8.04
CA LYS A 181 -14.08 35.29 -8.36
C LYS A 181 -13.82 35.10 -9.86
N TYR A 182 -14.83 34.62 -10.60
CA TYR A 182 -14.67 34.22 -12.01
C TYR A 182 -15.63 34.94 -12.97
N LEU A 183 -16.34 35.98 -12.51
CA LEU A 183 -17.34 36.70 -13.30
C LEU A 183 -18.42 35.78 -13.90
N SER A 184 -18.73 34.69 -13.21
CA SER A 184 -19.63 33.66 -13.74
C SER A 184 -21.05 34.18 -13.91
N LYS A 185 -21.75 33.74 -14.95
CA LYS A 185 -23.17 34.00 -15.22
C LYS A 185 -23.96 32.69 -15.30
N LEU A 186 -25.25 32.74 -15.01
CA LEU A 186 -26.13 31.58 -15.17
C LEU A 186 -26.58 31.47 -16.63
N PHE A 187 -26.40 30.30 -17.24
CA PHE A 187 -26.90 29.99 -18.57
C PHE A 187 -27.64 28.66 -18.60
N ARG A 188 -28.62 28.55 -19.49
CA ARG A 188 -29.32 27.31 -19.81
C ARG A 188 -28.46 26.45 -20.76
N PRO A 189 -28.62 25.12 -20.79
CA PRO A 189 -27.89 24.22 -21.69
C PRO A 189 -27.91 24.66 -23.16
N LYS A 190 -29.06 25.10 -23.68
CA LYS A 190 -29.20 25.61 -25.05
C LYS A 190 -28.28 26.78 -25.38
N LYS A 191 -28.06 27.67 -24.40
CA LYS A 191 -27.15 28.81 -24.57
C LYS A 191 -25.68 28.38 -24.48
N ILE A 192 -25.39 27.28 -23.79
CA ILE A 192 -24.02 26.79 -23.53
C ILE A 192 -23.49 25.98 -24.72
N PHE A 193 -24.29 25.09 -25.30
CA PHE A 193 -23.83 24.12 -26.29
C PHE A 193 -24.18 24.50 -27.74
N SER A 194 -25.47 24.65 -28.06
CA SER A 194 -26.06 25.14 -29.33
C SER A 194 -27.55 24.74 -29.34
N ASP A 195 -28.35 25.28 -30.26
CA ASP A 195 -29.73 24.83 -30.54
C ASP A 195 -29.80 23.67 -31.55
N GLU A 196 -28.65 23.15 -32.02
CA GLU A 196 -28.64 21.99 -32.90
C GLU A 196 -29.32 20.79 -32.21
N LYS A 197 -30.33 20.24 -32.89
CA LYS A 197 -31.03 19.01 -32.46
C LYS A 197 -29.96 17.93 -32.24
N ASP A 198 -30.02 17.30 -31.08
CA ASP A 198 -29.21 16.14 -30.66
C ASP A 198 -27.86 16.42 -29.97
N GLU A 199 -27.45 17.69 -29.76
CA GLU A 199 -26.25 17.96 -28.93
C GLU A 199 -26.50 17.76 -27.43
N ILE A 200 -27.69 18.13 -26.92
CA ILE A 200 -27.95 18.19 -25.47
C ILE A 200 -28.68 16.93 -25.00
N VAL A 201 -28.06 16.21 -24.07
CA VAL A 201 -28.58 14.96 -23.52
C VAL A 201 -28.38 14.91 -22.01
N MET A 202 -29.22 14.15 -21.31
CA MET A 202 -28.96 13.89 -19.90
C MET A 202 -27.78 12.93 -19.74
N TYR A 203 -27.82 11.82 -20.48
CA TYR A 203 -26.77 10.80 -20.59
C TYR A 203 -26.46 10.54 -22.06
N GLN A 204 -25.18 10.59 -22.45
CA GLN A 204 -24.77 10.33 -23.83
C GLN A 204 -24.64 8.83 -24.08
N LYS A 205 -25.28 8.32 -25.15
CA LYS A 205 -25.12 6.91 -25.55
C LYS A 205 -23.70 6.68 -26.08
N SER A 206 -23.08 5.56 -25.70
CA SER A 206 -21.87 5.06 -26.38
C SER A 206 -22.25 4.35 -27.67
N ASP A 207 -21.42 4.47 -28.71
CA ASP A 207 -21.59 3.78 -29.98
C ASP A 207 -21.84 2.27 -29.77
N GLY A 208 -22.91 1.76 -30.36
CA GLY A 208 -23.28 0.34 -30.29
C GLY A 208 -23.99 -0.12 -29.00
N CYS A 209 -24.32 0.77 -28.06
CA CYS A 209 -25.09 0.40 -26.87
C CYS A 209 -26.58 0.72 -27.05
N GLU A 210 -27.43 -0.32 -26.99
CA GLU A 210 -28.88 -0.18 -27.18
C GLU A 210 -29.56 0.58 -26.02
N SER A 211 -29.08 0.39 -24.79
CA SER A 211 -29.65 1.01 -23.58
C SER A 211 -28.66 1.94 -22.89
N GLN A 212 -29.14 3.11 -22.46
CA GLN A 212 -28.29 4.06 -21.75
C GLN A 212 -27.84 3.49 -20.41
N LEU A 213 -28.66 2.69 -19.73
CA LEU A 213 -28.32 2.05 -18.44
C LEU A 213 -27.10 1.14 -18.51
N LEU A 214 -26.93 0.42 -19.62
CA LEU A 214 -25.86 -0.58 -19.78
C LEU A 214 -24.48 0.02 -20.07
N GLN A 215 -24.42 1.34 -20.30
CA GLN A 215 -23.17 2.03 -20.57
C GLN A 215 -22.30 2.07 -19.31
N LYS A 216 -21.23 1.28 -19.32
CA LYS A 216 -20.21 1.28 -18.28
C LYS A 216 -19.24 2.45 -18.45
N ASP A 217 -18.48 2.70 -17.39
CA ASP A 217 -17.37 3.63 -17.34
C ASP A 217 -17.71 5.13 -17.39
N ARG A 218 -18.97 5.51 -17.18
CA ARG A 218 -19.39 6.93 -17.15
C ARG A 218 -18.61 7.75 -16.12
N TRP A 219 -18.22 7.12 -15.01
CA TRP A 219 -17.40 7.73 -13.96
C TRP A 219 -16.09 8.33 -14.49
N LYS A 220 -15.52 7.81 -15.59
CA LYS A 220 -14.29 8.32 -16.21
C LYS A 220 -14.45 9.76 -16.69
N TYR A 221 -15.65 10.12 -17.16
CA TYR A 221 -15.94 11.40 -17.81
C TYR A 221 -16.26 12.53 -16.85
N ILE A 222 -16.52 12.23 -15.57
CA ILE A 222 -16.81 13.23 -14.54
C ILE A 222 -15.58 14.10 -14.25
N LYS A 223 -15.80 15.42 -14.22
CA LYS A 223 -14.81 16.44 -13.89
C LYS A 223 -15.43 17.49 -12.96
N GLN A 224 -14.76 17.81 -11.86
CA GLN A 224 -15.11 18.94 -11.01
C GLN A 224 -14.82 20.27 -11.74
N GLY A 225 -15.72 21.23 -11.56
CA GLY A 225 -15.56 22.60 -12.04
C GLY A 225 -14.76 23.49 -11.08
N TYR A 226 -15.21 24.73 -10.95
CA TYR A 226 -14.65 25.79 -10.11
C TYR A 226 -15.38 25.93 -8.76
N VAL A 227 -16.45 25.16 -8.55
CA VAL A 227 -17.08 25.00 -7.24
C VAL A 227 -16.13 24.20 -6.34
N ASN A 228 -15.96 24.65 -5.09
CA ASN A 228 -15.02 24.06 -4.13
C ASN A 228 -15.64 22.85 -3.40
N ASP A 229 -16.07 21.84 -4.15
CA ASP A 229 -16.86 20.69 -3.66
C ASP A 229 -16.24 19.33 -4.07
N CYS A 230 -14.91 19.24 -4.09
CA CYS A 230 -14.18 18.04 -4.53
C CYS A 230 -14.63 16.74 -3.83
N SER A 231 -15.04 16.83 -2.57
CA SER A 231 -15.64 15.75 -1.79
C SER A 231 -16.94 15.23 -2.39
N LEU A 232 -17.83 16.11 -2.85
CA LEU A 232 -19.08 15.75 -3.53
C LEU A 232 -18.78 15.09 -4.88
N ILE A 233 -17.97 15.73 -5.72
CA ILE A 233 -17.65 15.18 -7.04
C ILE A 233 -16.92 13.83 -6.93
N SER A 234 -16.05 13.65 -5.94
CA SER A 234 -15.42 12.36 -5.65
C SER A 234 -16.44 11.30 -5.21
N ALA A 235 -17.46 11.69 -4.42
CA ALA A 235 -18.56 10.80 -4.06
C ALA A 235 -19.37 10.36 -5.28
N ILE A 236 -19.71 11.30 -6.19
CA ILE A 236 -20.42 10.97 -7.44
C ILE A 236 -19.57 10.03 -8.31
N ILE A 237 -18.27 10.25 -8.41
CA ILE A 237 -17.33 9.36 -9.12
C ILE A 237 -17.38 7.94 -8.54
N ILE A 238 -17.22 7.78 -7.22
CA ILE A 238 -17.14 6.44 -6.63
C ILE A 238 -18.49 5.72 -6.66
N MET A 239 -19.61 6.44 -6.48
CA MET A 239 -20.95 5.85 -6.61
C MET A 239 -21.22 5.41 -8.05
N THR A 240 -20.85 6.22 -9.05
CA THR A 240 -21.00 5.84 -10.47
C THR A 240 -20.12 4.65 -10.82
N PHE A 241 -18.88 4.60 -10.31
CA PHE A 241 -18.00 3.44 -10.47
C PHE A 241 -18.59 2.18 -9.83
N MET A 242 -19.19 2.31 -8.64
CA MET A 242 -19.79 1.18 -7.95
C MET A 242 -21.07 0.71 -8.64
N GLU A 243 -21.91 1.62 -9.14
CA GLU A 243 -23.09 1.31 -9.94
C GLU A 243 -22.74 0.41 -11.13
N ASP A 244 -21.67 0.72 -11.87
CA ASP A 244 -21.16 -0.12 -12.96
C ASP A 244 -20.68 -1.50 -12.47
N LYS A 245 -20.09 -1.54 -11.28
CA LYS A 245 -19.49 -2.73 -10.68
C LYS A 245 -20.54 -3.72 -10.17
N ILE A 246 -21.57 -3.23 -9.48
CA ILE A 246 -22.64 -4.06 -8.90
C ILE A 246 -23.84 -4.22 -9.83
N ASN A 247 -23.86 -3.48 -10.95
CA ASN A 247 -24.95 -3.46 -11.93
C ASN A 247 -26.31 -3.11 -11.29
N GLN A 248 -26.32 -2.13 -10.39
CA GLN A 248 -27.51 -1.61 -9.72
C GLN A 248 -27.43 -0.09 -9.63
N PRO A 249 -28.54 0.63 -9.88
CA PRO A 249 -28.56 2.08 -9.85
C PRO A 249 -28.29 2.62 -8.44
N LEU A 250 -27.26 3.44 -8.32
CA LEU A 250 -26.95 4.20 -7.10
C LEU A 250 -27.22 5.69 -7.32
N VAL A 251 -26.98 6.20 -8.53
CA VAL A 251 -27.12 7.62 -8.89
C VAL A 251 -27.92 7.87 -10.18
N SER A 252 -27.98 6.92 -11.11
CA SER A 252 -28.61 7.14 -12.44
C SER A 252 -30.14 7.26 -12.42
N ASP A 253 -30.79 6.65 -11.43
CA ASP A 253 -32.25 6.65 -11.23
C ASP A 253 -32.76 7.89 -10.46
N LYS A 254 -31.88 8.86 -10.17
CA LYS A 254 -32.19 9.95 -9.25
C LYS A 254 -32.80 11.18 -9.91
N ILE A 255 -32.70 11.30 -11.24
CA ILE A 255 -33.15 12.46 -12.01
C ILE A 255 -34.45 12.14 -12.73
N TYR A 256 -35.43 13.04 -12.63
CA TYR A 256 -36.71 13.01 -13.35
C TYR A 256 -36.87 14.30 -14.17
N PRO A 257 -37.51 14.25 -15.36
CA PRO A 257 -38.26 13.11 -15.94
C PRO A 257 -37.37 11.94 -16.34
N GLN A 258 -37.93 10.73 -16.30
CA GLN A 258 -37.24 9.51 -16.72
C GLN A 258 -37.72 9.02 -18.08
N GLY A 259 -36.82 8.41 -18.84
CA GLY A 259 -37.13 7.72 -20.09
C GLY A 259 -37.53 6.25 -19.88
N PRO A 260 -37.68 5.46 -20.96
CA PRO A 260 -38.02 4.04 -20.89
C PRO A 260 -37.04 3.19 -20.07
N ASP A 261 -35.78 3.61 -20.02
CA ASP A 261 -34.72 2.96 -19.24
C ASP A 261 -34.76 3.33 -17.73
N ASN A 262 -35.80 4.03 -17.22
CA ASN A 262 -35.88 4.49 -15.82
C ASN A 262 -34.68 5.36 -15.36
N ILE A 263 -34.06 6.08 -16.30
CA ILE A 263 -33.03 7.07 -16.01
C ILE A 263 -33.45 8.44 -16.53
N GLY A 264 -32.84 9.48 -15.97
CA GLY A 264 -33.13 10.85 -16.34
C GLY A 264 -32.96 11.11 -17.85
N ILE A 265 -33.92 11.83 -18.44
CA ILE A 265 -33.83 12.31 -19.83
C ILE A 265 -33.77 13.84 -19.86
N TYR A 266 -33.27 14.40 -20.96
CA TYR A 266 -33.22 15.85 -21.12
C TYR A 266 -34.65 16.40 -21.18
N ASN A 267 -34.96 17.34 -20.29
CA ASN A 267 -36.22 18.07 -20.28
C ASN A 267 -35.99 19.47 -20.86
N VAL A 268 -36.58 19.71 -22.02
CA VAL A 268 -36.43 20.97 -22.77
C VAL A 268 -36.94 22.19 -21.99
N ASN A 269 -37.93 22.00 -21.10
CA ASN A 269 -38.42 23.05 -20.20
C ASN A 269 -37.41 23.42 -19.10
N GLY A 270 -36.43 22.55 -18.85
CA GLY A 270 -35.38 22.78 -17.85
C GLY A 270 -35.81 22.51 -16.41
N GLN A 271 -36.99 21.92 -16.18
CA GLN A 271 -37.44 21.47 -14.85
C GLN A 271 -36.96 20.06 -14.58
N TYR A 272 -36.39 19.83 -13.39
CA TYR A 272 -35.98 18.50 -12.96
C TYR A 272 -36.42 18.23 -11.53
N HIS A 273 -36.83 17.01 -11.22
CA HIS A 273 -36.99 16.57 -9.84
C HIS A 273 -35.94 15.54 -9.51
N LEU A 274 -35.25 15.71 -8.37
CA LEU A 274 -34.40 14.67 -7.83
C LEU A 274 -35.07 13.94 -6.67
N LYS A 275 -34.94 12.62 -6.65
CA LYS A 275 -35.43 11.75 -5.56
C LYS A 275 -34.27 11.42 -4.63
N LEU A 276 -34.05 12.23 -3.59
CA LEU A 276 -32.93 12.07 -2.65
C LEU A 276 -33.43 11.60 -1.27
N PHE A 277 -32.64 10.79 -0.58
CA PHE A 277 -33.00 10.28 0.75
C PHE A 277 -32.36 11.11 1.87
N PHE A 278 -33.14 11.85 2.63
CA PHE A 278 -32.62 12.57 3.79
C PHE A 278 -33.72 12.83 4.81
N ASN A 279 -33.31 13.04 6.07
CA ASN A 279 -34.24 13.21 7.18
C ASN A 279 -35.29 12.09 7.26
N GLY A 280 -34.86 10.85 7.01
CA GLY A 280 -35.65 9.64 7.18
C GLY A 280 -36.61 9.27 6.06
N ASP A 281 -36.62 9.98 4.92
CA ASP A 281 -37.47 9.61 3.78
C ASP A 281 -36.86 10.04 2.43
N TYR A 282 -37.37 9.47 1.34
CA TYR A 282 -37.18 10.01 0.01
C TYR A 282 -37.94 11.32 -0.13
N ARG A 283 -37.28 12.34 -0.67
CA ARG A 283 -37.82 13.68 -0.81
C ARG A 283 -37.59 14.19 -2.22
N MET A 284 -38.55 14.99 -2.67
CA MET A 284 -38.45 15.67 -3.96
C MET A 284 -37.59 16.93 -3.80
N VAL A 285 -36.63 17.06 -4.71
CA VAL A 285 -35.76 18.23 -4.86
C VAL A 285 -35.89 18.80 -6.27
N GLU A 286 -36.71 19.83 -6.41
CA GLU A 286 -36.97 20.55 -7.67
C GLU A 286 -35.84 21.50 -8.12
N ILE A 287 -35.25 21.13 -9.23
CA ILE A 287 -34.32 21.78 -10.14
C ILE A 287 -34.85 22.76 -11.19
N ASP A 288 -34.19 23.90 -11.45
CA ASP A 288 -34.04 24.33 -12.86
C ASP A 288 -32.66 23.95 -13.42
N ASP A 289 -32.45 24.12 -14.73
CA ASP A 289 -31.18 23.85 -15.43
C ASP A 289 -30.30 25.08 -15.68
N LEU A 290 -30.49 26.18 -14.93
CA LEU A 290 -29.54 27.29 -14.96
C LEU A 290 -28.22 26.88 -14.30
N LEU A 291 -27.14 26.81 -15.08
CA LEU A 291 -25.82 26.43 -14.61
C LEU A 291 -24.88 27.63 -14.57
N PRO A 292 -24.03 27.76 -13.54
CA PRO A 292 -23.04 28.82 -13.49
C PRO A 292 -21.98 28.53 -14.53
N CYS A 293 -21.64 29.55 -15.31
CA CYS A 293 -20.73 29.44 -16.42
C CYS A 293 -19.76 30.60 -16.42
N ILE A 294 -18.51 30.32 -16.74
CA ILE A 294 -17.47 31.33 -16.91
C ILE A 294 -17.40 31.65 -18.40
N PRO A 295 -17.66 32.91 -18.80
CA PRO A 295 -17.43 33.35 -20.16
C PRO A 295 -15.91 33.35 -20.42
N SER A 296 -15.44 32.58 -21.39
CA SER A 296 -14.05 32.65 -21.84
C SER A 296 -13.96 33.46 -23.13
N ILE A 297 -13.12 34.50 -23.14
CA ILE A 297 -12.72 35.18 -24.38
C ILE A 297 -11.45 34.50 -24.87
N ILE A 298 -11.52 33.78 -25.98
CA ILE A 298 -10.32 33.25 -26.64
C ILE A 298 -9.77 34.37 -27.52
N GLN A 299 -8.63 34.95 -27.12
CA GLN A 299 -7.81 35.75 -28.02
C GLN A 299 -6.99 34.79 -28.89
N GLN A 300 -7.56 34.33 -30.00
CA GLN A 300 -6.85 34.08 -31.26
C GLN A 300 -7.85 33.49 -32.25
N THR A 301 -8.11 34.28 -33.30
CA THR A 301 -8.72 33.91 -34.58
C THR A 301 -10.07 33.16 -34.48
N GLU A 302 -11.13 33.92 -34.75
CA GLU A 302 -12.56 33.54 -34.76
C GLU A 302 -13.33 33.76 -33.43
N GLN A 303 -14.26 34.72 -33.49
CA GLN A 303 -15.09 35.22 -32.40
C GLN A 303 -16.15 34.21 -31.93
N SER A 304 -15.74 33.06 -31.39
CA SER A 304 -16.66 32.17 -30.67
C SER A 304 -16.47 32.34 -29.16
N LEU A 305 -17.50 32.83 -28.47
CA LEU A 305 -17.57 32.85 -27.02
C LEU A 305 -17.64 31.41 -26.51
N GLN A 306 -16.54 30.88 -25.95
CA GLN A 306 -16.60 29.57 -25.30
C GLN A 306 -17.16 29.74 -23.90
N ILE A 307 -18.34 29.17 -23.66
CA ILE A 307 -19.00 29.17 -22.35
C ILE A 307 -18.58 27.90 -21.61
N GLN A 308 -17.83 28.05 -20.52
CA GLN A 308 -17.41 26.92 -19.70
C GLN A 308 -18.32 26.77 -18.48
N ILE A 309 -18.95 25.61 -18.31
CA ILE A 309 -19.69 25.27 -17.10
C ILE A 309 -18.73 25.28 -15.89
N ALA A 310 -19.13 26.02 -14.86
CA ALA A 310 -18.36 26.25 -13.65
C ALA A 310 -18.63 25.22 -12.54
N SER A 311 -19.74 24.50 -12.61
CA SER A 311 -20.03 23.37 -11.73
C SER A 311 -19.28 22.10 -12.20
N GLY A 312 -19.31 21.05 -11.39
CA GLY A 312 -19.05 19.69 -11.83
C GLY A 312 -19.86 19.32 -13.09
N ARG A 313 -19.21 18.61 -14.00
CA ARG A 313 -19.73 18.31 -15.33
C ARG A 313 -19.16 17.02 -15.89
N SER A 314 -19.82 16.49 -16.92
CA SER A 314 -19.15 15.57 -17.83
C SER A 314 -18.20 16.35 -18.74
N ILE A 315 -17.11 15.70 -19.16
CA ILE A 315 -16.28 16.24 -20.25
C ILE A 315 -16.88 15.98 -21.63
N LEU A 316 -17.86 15.07 -21.70
CA LEU A 316 -18.60 14.81 -22.92
C LEU A 316 -19.48 16.03 -23.21
N ARG A 317 -19.37 16.57 -24.43
CA ARG A 317 -20.10 17.79 -24.83
C ARG A 317 -21.60 17.50 -24.79
N GLY A 318 -22.37 18.42 -24.19
CA GLY A 318 -23.83 18.34 -24.14
C GLY A 318 -24.41 17.41 -23.07
N GLU A 319 -23.59 16.67 -22.32
CA GLU A 319 -24.06 15.76 -21.28
C GLU A 319 -24.24 16.47 -19.92
N LEU A 320 -25.43 16.37 -19.32
CA LEU A 320 -25.86 17.21 -18.19
C LEU A 320 -25.91 16.53 -16.82
N TRP A 321 -25.98 15.19 -16.74
CA TRP A 321 -26.34 14.50 -15.50
C TRP A 321 -25.47 14.87 -14.28
N VAL A 322 -24.15 15.04 -14.46
CA VAL A 322 -23.24 15.41 -13.36
C VAL A 322 -23.63 16.77 -12.76
N SER A 323 -23.87 17.76 -13.61
CA SER A 323 -24.22 19.12 -13.18
C SER A 323 -25.59 19.15 -12.51
N ILE A 324 -26.53 18.34 -12.99
CA ILE A 324 -27.88 18.21 -12.38
C ILE A 324 -27.80 17.50 -11.02
N LEU A 325 -27.03 16.42 -10.88
CA LEU A 325 -26.84 15.74 -9.59
C LEU A 325 -26.18 16.65 -8.55
N GLU A 326 -25.10 17.34 -8.92
CA GLU A 326 -24.42 18.28 -8.04
C GLU A 326 -25.37 19.40 -7.60
N LYS A 327 -26.04 20.06 -8.56
CA LYS A 327 -26.97 21.14 -8.27
C LYS A 327 -28.14 20.67 -7.39
N GLY A 328 -28.65 19.46 -7.63
CA GLY A 328 -29.74 18.91 -6.84
C GLY A 328 -29.33 18.66 -5.39
N LEU A 329 -28.16 18.06 -5.16
CA LEU A 329 -27.68 17.87 -3.79
C LEU A 329 -27.34 19.20 -3.11
N LEU A 330 -26.68 20.11 -3.82
CA LEU A 330 -26.29 21.42 -3.29
C LEU A 330 -27.49 22.33 -2.98
N ARG A 331 -28.68 22.07 -3.57
CA ARG A 331 -29.95 22.71 -3.16
C ARG A 331 -30.32 22.43 -1.69
N LEU A 332 -29.93 21.28 -1.16
CA LEU A 332 -30.14 20.96 0.26
C LEU A 332 -29.34 21.88 1.19
N PHE A 333 -28.35 22.60 0.66
CA PHE A 333 -27.43 23.46 1.37
C PHE A 333 -27.59 24.91 0.88
N ARG A 334 -26.49 25.65 0.68
CA ARG A 334 -26.49 27.05 0.25
C ARG A 334 -26.21 27.20 -1.25
N GLY A 335 -26.68 26.25 -2.06
CA GLY A 335 -26.40 26.23 -3.50
C GLY A 335 -24.91 26.05 -3.80
N TYR A 336 -24.39 26.76 -4.79
CA TYR A 336 -22.96 26.69 -5.18
C TYR A 336 -22.04 27.41 -4.19
N ASP A 337 -22.59 28.21 -3.28
CA ASP A 337 -21.86 28.81 -2.15
C ASP A 337 -21.73 27.84 -0.96
N SER A 338 -22.14 26.58 -1.12
CA SER A 338 -21.98 25.56 -0.08
C SER A 338 -20.51 25.27 0.18
N VAL A 339 -20.14 25.22 1.46
CA VAL A 339 -18.79 24.86 1.90
C VAL A 339 -18.87 23.52 2.63
N GLY A 340 -18.06 22.54 2.21
CA GLY A 340 -17.83 21.33 3.01
C GLY A 340 -18.94 20.28 2.98
N VAL A 341 -19.47 19.93 1.80
CA VAL A 341 -20.32 18.74 1.67
C VAL A 341 -19.49 17.49 1.93
N ARG A 342 -19.76 16.82 3.06
CA ARG A 342 -19.08 15.57 3.40
C ARG A 342 -19.45 14.48 2.40
N PRO A 343 -18.48 13.65 1.94
CA PRO A 343 -18.77 12.54 1.03
C PRO A 343 -19.84 11.59 1.58
N SER A 344 -19.82 11.31 2.89
CA SER A 344 -20.80 10.45 3.56
C SER A 344 -22.23 10.99 3.47
N SER A 345 -22.42 12.30 3.60
CA SER A 345 -23.74 12.93 3.44
C SER A 345 -24.27 12.77 2.02
N ALA A 346 -23.40 12.94 1.00
CA ALA A 346 -23.78 12.73 -0.39
C ALA A 346 -24.11 11.26 -0.67
N VAL A 347 -23.25 10.32 -0.24
CA VAL A 347 -23.45 8.88 -0.41
C VAL A 347 -24.76 8.42 0.23
N PHE A 348 -25.03 8.86 1.46
CA PHE A 348 -26.29 8.55 2.14
C PHE A 348 -27.51 9.14 1.41
N ALA A 349 -27.40 10.38 0.91
CA ALA A 349 -28.47 11.04 0.21
C ALA A 349 -28.84 10.38 -1.13
N PHE A 350 -27.85 9.91 -1.88
CA PHE A 350 -28.10 9.24 -3.14
C PHE A 350 -28.48 7.77 -2.94
N CYS A 351 -27.70 6.98 -2.21
CA CYS A 351 -27.85 5.53 -2.23
C CYS A 351 -28.11 4.88 -0.86
N GLN A 352 -28.28 5.67 0.21
CA GLN A 352 -28.52 5.18 1.59
C GLN A 352 -27.41 4.28 2.16
N TRP A 353 -26.25 4.20 1.51
CA TRP A 353 -25.11 3.49 2.08
C TRP A 353 -24.65 4.22 3.35
N ILE A 354 -24.45 3.44 4.41
CA ILE A 354 -24.23 3.96 5.76
C ILE A 354 -22.75 4.30 5.93
N PRO A 355 -22.41 5.51 6.42
CA PRO A 355 -21.03 5.84 6.71
C PRO A 355 -20.49 5.00 7.87
N ASP A 356 -19.25 4.53 7.73
CA ASP A 356 -18.49 3.91 8.82
C ASP A 356 -17.53 4.94 9.43
N PRO A 357 -17.87 5.54 10.59
CA PRO A 357 -16.99 6.50 11.25
C PRO A 357 -15.81 5.84 11.98
N SER A 358 -15.79 4.50 12.10
CA SER A 358 -14.77 3.78 12.88
C SER A 358 -13.50 3.48 12.07
N PHE A 359 -13.61 3.44 10.74
CA PHE A 359 -12.48 3.14 9.87
C PHE A 359 -11.51 4.32 9.77
N LYS A 360 -10.23 4.07 10.08
CA LYS A 360 -9.15 5.04 9.89
C LYS A 360 -8.18 4.51 8.83
N LEU A 361 -7.89 5.33 7.82
CA LEU A 361 -6.99 4.94 6.73
C LEU A 361 -5.59 4.56 7.23
N SER A 362 -5.10 5.17 8.32
CA SER A 362 -3.82 4.82 8.95
C SER A 362 -3.69 3.34 9.33
N ASN A 363 -4.81 2.67 9.61
CA ASN A 363 -4.80 1.29 10.08
C ASN A 363 -4.26 0.31 9.02
N ILE A 364 -4.37 0.64 7.72
CA ILE A 364 -3.88 -0.21 6.63
C ILE A 364 -2.34 -0.27 6.57
N TYR A 365 -1.67 0.73 7.14
CA TYR A 365 -0.22 0.78 7.27
C TYR A 365 0.28 0.07 8.53
N GLN A 366 -0.53 0.07 9.59
CA GLN A 366 -0.20 -0.54 10.87
C GLN A 366 -0.42 -2.06 10.86
N HIS A 367 -1.43 -2.53 10.13
CA HIS A 367 -1.82 -3.94 10.15
C HIS A 367 -2.15 -4.45 8.75
N ASP A 368 -1.44 -5.51 8.31
CA ASP A 368 -1.66 -6.15 7.01
C ASP A 368 -3.09 -6.65 6.82
N TYR A 369 -3.69 -7.18 7.89
CA TYR A 369 -5.07 -7.68 7.83
C TYR A 369 -6.09 -6.56 7.55
N GLU A 370 -5.86 -5.32 7.98
CA GLU A 370 -6.76 -4.18 7.68
C GLU A 370 -6.64 -3.77 6.22
N TYR A 371 -5.43 -3.82 5.64
CA TYR A 371 -5.27 -3.64 4.20
C TYR A 371 -5.98 -4.75 3.40
N GLN A 372 -5.77 -6.01 3.78
CA GLN A 372 -6.44 -7.15 3.12
C GLN A 372 -7.96 -7.08 3.23
N LYS A 373 -8.49 -6.65 4.39
CA LYS A 373 -9.92 -6.44 4.63
C LYS A 373 -10.46 -5.30 3.76
N LEU A 374 -9.76 -4.17 3.69
CA LEU A 374 -10.12 -3.06 2.80
C LEU A 374 -10.14 -3.53 1.34
N MET A 375 -9.07 -4.20 0.90
CA MET A 375 -8.94 -4.75 -0.44
C MET A 375 -10.10 -5.67 -0.80
N LYS A 376 -10.38 -6.68 0.04
CA LYS A 376 -11.49 -7.62 -0.17
C LYS A 376 -12.84 -6.90 -0.27
N ARG A 377 -13.11 -5.94 0.62
CA ARG A 377 -14.37 -5.18 0.61
C ARG A 377 -14.52 -4.26 -0.60
N ILE A 378 -13.43 -3.64 -1.06
CA ILE A 378 -13.45 -2.86 -2.30
C ILE A 378 -13.72 -3.81 -3.47
N GLN A 379 -13.04 -4.96 -3.53
CA GLN A 379 -13.18 -5.94 -4.61
C GLN A 379 -14.57 -6.58 -4.68
N SER A 380 -15.20 -6.90 -3.54
CA SER A 380 -16.58 -7.41 -3.48
C SER A 380 -17.64 -6.35 -3.75
N GLY A 381 -17.29 -5.06 -3.69
CA GLY A 381 -18.26 -3.99 -3.83
C GLY A 381 -19.08 -3.74 -2.56
N ASP A 382 -18.49 -3.97 -1.38
CA ASP A 382 -19.16 -3.77 -0.09
C ASP A 382 -18.92 -2.37 0.51
N VAL A 383 -17.97 -1.60 -0.03
CA VAL A 383 -17.58 -0.28 0.50
C VAL A 383 -17.34 0.74 -0.60
N LEU A 384 -17.74 1.99 -0.33
CA LEU A 384 -17.36 3.17 -1.09
C LEU A 384 -16.32 3.95 -0.28
N VAL A 385 -15.20 4.33 -0.89
CA VAL A 385 -14.14 5.03 -0.17
C VAL A 385 -13.75 6.30 -0.92
N VAL A 386 -13.82 7.42 -0.19
CA VAL A 386 -13.25 8.71 -0.60
C VAL A 386 -12.11 9.01 0.36
N VAL A 387 -10.91 9.23 -0.19
CA VAL A 387 -9.73 9.61 0.58
C VAL A 387 -9.47 11.09 0.37
N ALA A 388 -8.97 11.77 1.40
CA ALA A 388 -8.67 13.19 1.31
C ALA A 388 -7.31 13.50 1.93
N ILE A 389 -6.62 14.47 1.33
CA ILE A 389 -5.41 15.06 1.89
C ILE A 389 -5.85 16.33 2.61
N GLN A 390 -5.53 16.43 3.90
CA GLN A 390 -5.87 17.59 4.72
C GLN A 390 -5.01 18.80 4.33
N GLN A 391 -5.34 19.95 4.91
CA GLN A 391 -4.56 21.15 4.72
C GLN A 391 -3.14 20.98 5.28
N ASP A 392 -2.16 21.59 4.61
CA ASP A 392 -0.76 21.69 5.04
C ASP A 392 -0.03 20.34 5.24
N GLN A 393 -0.51 19.26 4.61
CA GLN A 393 0.17 17.96 4.64
C GLN A 393 1.31 17.85 3.62
N LEU A 394 1.21 18.58 2.51
CA LEU A 394 2.22 18.64 1.46
C LEU A 394 2.69 20.08 1.25
N SER A 395 3.98 20.30 1.01
CA SER A 395 4.46 21.57 0.46
C SER A 395 4.03 21.73 -1.01
N LYS A 396 4.08 22.96 -1.55
CA LYS A 396 3.81 23.23 -2.98
C LYS A 396 4.72 22.44 -3.92
N SER A 397 5.98 22.20 -3.51
CA SER A 397 6.91 21.35 -4.28
C SER A 397 6.45 19.91 -4.29
N GLN A 398 6.10 19.37 -3.13
CA GLN A 398 5.60 17.99 -2.99
C GLN A 398 4.29 17.77 -3.75
N GLU A 399 3.36 18.73 -3.75
CA GLU A 399 2.14 18.64 -4.57
C GLU A 399 2.47 18.43 -6.06
N LYS A 400 3.44 19.19 -6.58
CA LYS A 400 3.88 19.13 -7.98
C LYS A 400 4.66 17.84 -8.29
N GLU A 401 5.54 17.43 -7.39
CA GLU A 401 6.37 16.23 -7.51
C GLU A 401 5.54 14.95 -7.45
N LEU A 402 4.62 14.86 -6.48
CA LEU A 402 3.76 13.69 -6.29
C LEU A 402 2.54 13.70 -7.22
N GLY A 403 2.12 14.86 -7.72
CA GLY A 403 0.88 15.02 -8.46
C GLY A 403 -0.37 14.86 -7.58
N LEU A 404 -0.27 15.25 -6.31
CA LEU A 404 -1.34 15.26 -5.32
C LEU A 404 -1.59 16.68 -4.83
N ASN A 405 -2.80 16.96 -4.35
CA ASN A 405 -3.25 18.29 -3.94
C ASN A 405 -3.63 18.25 -2.45
N ASN A 406 -3.18 19.23 -1.67
CA ASN A 406 -3.68 19.51 -0.34
C ASN A 406 -5.15 19.92 -0.38
N THR A 407 -5.83 19.71 0.75
CA THR A 407 -7.24 20.10 0.94
C THR A 407 -8.12 19.58 -0.20
N HIS A 408 -7.87 18.33 -0.63
CA HIS A 408 -8.49 17.75 -1.81
C HIS A 408 -8.91 16.30 -1.58
N SER A 409 -10.04 15.93 -2.18
CA SER A 409 -10.62 14.59 -2.11
C SER A 409 -10.39 13.81 -3.41
N TYR A 410 -10.26 12.49 -3.28
CA TYR A 410 -10.06 11.54 -4.36
C TYR A 410 -10.98 10.34 -4.16
N ALA A 411 -11.54 9.83 -5.25
CA ALA A 411 -12.26 8.55 -5.23
C ALA A 411 -11.25 7.39 -5.21
N LEU A 412 -11.35 6.48 -4.23
CA LEU A 412 -10.53 5.27 -4.19
C LEU A 412 -11.28 4.16 -4.94
N LEU A 413 -10.83 3.88 -6.16
CA LEU A 413 -11.47 2.97 -7.10
C LEU A 413 -11.12 1.51 -6.85
N ASP A 414 -9.88 1.23 -6.46
CA ASP A 414 -9.40 -0.13 -6.30
C ASP A 414 -8.25 -0.23 -5.30
N ALA A 415 -8.04 -1.42 -4.78
CA ALA A 415 -6.88 -1.78 -3.97
C ALA A 415 -6.41 -3.18 -4.39
N ILE A 416 -5.11 -3.33 -4.62
CA ILE A 416 -4.50 -4.60 -5.01
C ILE A 416 -3.16 -4.80 -4.32
N GLN A 417 -2.81 -6.05 -4.05
CA GLN A 417 -1.50 -6.42 -3.54
C GLN A 417 -0.73 -7.18 -4.61
N VAL A 418 0.50 -6.76 -4.88
CA VAL A 418 1.44 -7.45 -5.76
C VAL A 418 2.67 -7.77 -4.92
N GLN A 419 2.89 -9.06 -4.64
CA GLN A 419 3.90 -9.52 -3.68
C GLN A 419 3.72 -8.82 -2.32
N GLU A 420 4.74 -8.11 -1.83
CA GLU A 420 4.69 -7.34 -0.58
C GLU A 420 4.18 -5.90 -0.78
N THR A 421 3.97 -5.48 -2.04
CA THR A 421 3.58 -4.11 -2.36
C THR A 421 2.06 -3.96 -2.36
N LYS A 422 1.59 -3.05 -1.50
CA LYS A 422 0.19 -2.65 -1.37
C LYS A 422 -0.09 -1.41 -2.23
N LEU A 423 -1.04 -1.51 -3.14
CA LEU A 423 -1.36 -0.44 -4.09
C LEU A 423 -2.80 0.05 -3.91
N LEU A 424 -3.00 1.35 -4.10
CA LEU A 424 -4.31 2.00 -4.08
C LEU A 424 -4.50 2.77 -5.39
N LYS A 425 -5.62 2.53 -6.07
CA LYS A 425 -5.98 3.22 -7.32
C LYS A 425 -6.94 4.35 -7.02
N ILE A 426 -6.46 5.58 -7.12
CA ILE A 426 -7.27 6.78 -6.86
C ILE A 426 -7.61 7.53 -8.15
N LYS A 427 -8.73 8.26 -8.14
CA LYS A 427 -9.12 9.20 -9.20
C LYS A 427 -9.28 10.61 -8.65
N ASN A 428 -8.56 11.54 -9.28
CA ASN A 428 -8.67 12.97 -9.02
C ASN A 428 -9.92 13.55 -9.72
N PRO A 429 -10.86 14.18 -8.99
CA PRO A 429 -12.04 14.80 -9.59
C PRO A 429 -11.70 15.98 -10.52
N HIS A 430 -10.57 16.68 -10.35
CA HIS A 430 -10.15 17.77 -11.27
C HIS A 430 -9.66 17.28 -12.63
N ARG A 431 -9.23 16.01 -12.73
CA ARG A 431 -8.59 15.42 -13.92
C ARG A 431 -7.36 16.18 -14.44
N GLN A 432 -6.64 16.87 -13.57
CA GLN A 432 -5.44 17.64 -13.92
C GLN A 432 -4.17 16.96 -13.42
N ASN A 433 -4.07 16.76 -12.11
CA ASN A 433 -2.91 16.12 -11.47
C ASN A 433 -3.15 14.62 -11.33
N VAL A 434 -2.13 13.84 -11.69
CA VAL A 434 -2.08 12.38 -11.58
C VAL A 434 -0.85 12.02 -10.78
N TRP A 435 -0.93 10.95 -10.00
CA TRP A 435 0.20 10.42 -9.23
C TRP A 435 1.45 10.27 -10.10
N ARG A 436 2.58 10.80 -9.65
CA ARG A 436 3.88 10.81 -10.34
C ARG A 436 4.99 10.07 -9.59
N GLY A 437 4.71 9.57 -8.39
CA GLY A 437 5.65 8.75 -7.64
C GLY A 437 5.72 7.31 -8.16
N LYS A 438 6.20 6.41 -7.29
CA LYS A 438 6.37 4.98 -7.60
C LYS A 438 5.07 4.33 -8.08
N TYR A 439 5.17 3.45 -9.08
CA TYR A 439 4.05 2.75 -9.72
C TYR A 439 3.07 3.67 -10.46
N SER A 440 3.48 4.90 -10.77
CA SER A 440 2.74 5.75 -11.70
C SER A 440 2.91 5.28 -13.14
N ALA A 441 2.06 5.78 -14.04
CA ALA A 441 2.16 5.48 -15.48
C ALA A 441 3.48 5.95 -16.13
N TRP A 442 4.26 6.81 -15.45
CA TRP A 442 5.53 7.35 -15.92
C TRP A 442 6.73 6.82 -15.14
N ASP A 443 6.50 5.92 -14.19
CA ASP A 443 7.57 5.28 -13.45
C ASP A 443 8.31 4.30 -14.36
N LYS A 444 9.64 4.40 -14.37
CA LYS A 444 10.53 3.58 -15.20
C LYS A 444 11.47 2.69 -14.36
N GLN A 445 11.38 2.75 -13.04
CA GLN A 445 12.42 2.23 -12.14
C GLN A 445 11.91 1.30 -11.03
N SER A 446 10.60 1.24 -10.75
CA SER A 446 10.03 0.48 -9.63
C SER A 446 9.57 -0.93 -9.94
#